data_AF-A0A522A0N9-F1
#
_entry.id   AF-A0A522A0N9-F1
#
_cell.length_a   1.000
_cell.length_b   1.000
_cell.length_c   1.000
_cell.angle_alpha   90.00
_cell.angle_beta   90.00
_cell.angle_gamma   90.00
#
_symmetry.space_group_name_H-M   'P 1'
#
loop_
_entity.id
_entity.type
_entity.pdbx_description
1 polymer ?
#
loop_
_entity_poly.entity_id
_entity_poly.type
_entity_poly.pdbx_seq_one_letter_code
_entity_poly.pdbx_strand_id
1 'polypeptide(L)'
;MPSIFAPRPAPDAPGWAVRLTQDIVQWVEHLRRGPQTLSIYSKTNLPDATKVRGGQIQVSDDAGGETPAFSDGTNWRRYADRNVIS
;
A
#
# COMPACT_ATOMS: atom_id res chain seq x y z
N MET A 1 -1.58 12.30 4.55
CA MET A 1 -1.47 13.76 4.77
C MET A 1 -1.21 14.42 3.42
N PRO A 2 -2.10 15.24 2.86
CA PRO A 2 -1.75 16.04 1.68
C PRO A 2 -0.62 16.99 2.07
N SER A 3 0.40 17.10 1.21
CA SER A 3 1.55 17.99 1.44
C SER A 3 1.06 19.43 1.57
N ILE A 4 1.36 20.07 2.71
CA ILE A 4 1.07 21.49 3.00
C ILE A 4 1.83 22.45 2.04
N PHE A 5 2.76 21.92 1.25
CA PHE A 5 3.66 22.68 0.38
C PHE A 5 3.42 22.51 -1.11
N ALA A 6 2.23 22.08 -1.57
CA ALA A 6 1.92 22.24 -2.98
C ALA A 6 1.83 23.74 -3.29
N PRO A 7 2.76 24.35 -4.06
CA PRO A 7 2.68 25.77 -4.35
C PRO A 7 1.37 26.03 -5.09
N ARG A 8 0.58 26.99 -4.58
CA ARG A 8 -0.65 27.41 -5.26
C ARG A 8 -0.24 27.97 -6.63
N PRO A 9 -0.72 27.40 -7.74
CA PRO A 9 -0.29 27.87 -9.06
C PRO A 9 -0.65 29.34 -9.23
N ALA A 10 0.23 30.10 -9.90
CA ALA A 10 -0.04 31.49 -10.21
C ALA A 10 -1.34 31.61 -11.04
N PRO A 11 -2.17 32.65 -10.83
CA PRO A 11 -3.49 32.75 -11.47
C PRO A 11 -3.45 32.74 -13.00
N ASP A 12 -2.33 33.11 -13.59
CA ASP A 12 -2.05 33.28 -15.01
C ASP A 12 -1.13 32.19 -15.59
N ALA A 13 -0.79 31.16 -14.81
CA ALA A 13 0.07 30.08 -15.28
C ALA A 13 -0.60 29.31 -16.44
N PRO A 14 0.12 29.06 -17.54
CA PRO A 14 -0.37 28.17 -18.59
C PRO A 14 -0.69 26.78 -18.03
N GLY A 15 -1.76 26.15 -18.50
CA GLY A 15 -2.21 24.84 -17.99
C GLY A 15 -1.16 23.74 -18.08
N TRP A 16 -0.27 23.79 -19.08
CA TRP A 16 0.85 22.84 -19.20
C TRP A 16 1.88 22.99 -18.06
N ALA A 17 2.12 24.21 -17.59
CA ALA A 17 3.10 24.50 -16.53
C ALA A 17 2.59 24.02 -15.16
N VAL A 18 1.28 24.20 -14.91
CA VAL A 18 0.60 23.67 -13.72
C VAL A 18 0.70 22.14 -13.68
N ARG A 19 0.40 21.48 -14.80
CA ARG A 19 0.45 20.02 -14.91
C ARG A 19 1.86 19.47 -14.70
N LEU A 20 2.86 20.05 -15.37
CA LEU A 20 4.26 19.65 -15.21
C LEU A 20 4.70 19.74 -13.74
N THR A 21 4.31 20.81 -13.04
CA THR A 21 4.66 20.98 -11.62
C THR A 21 4.01 19.92 -10.74
N GLN A 22 2.74 19.61 -10.97
CA GLN A 22 2.02 18.55 -10.24
C GLN A 22 2.65 17.18 -10.49
N ASP A 23 3.00 16.87 -11.74
CA ASP A 23 3.65 15.61 -12.10
C ASP A 23 5.02 15.48 -11.42
N ILE A 24 5.83 16.55 -11.40
CA ILE A 24 7.13 16.57 -10.70
C ILE A 24 6.95 16.37 -9.19
N VAL A 25 6.00 17.06 -8.56
CA VAL A 25 5.74 16.90 -7.11
C VAL A 25 5.31 15.47 -6.81
N GLN A 26 4.39 14.91 -7.60
CA GLN A 26 3.96 13.52 -7.43
C GLN A 26 5.12 12.54 -7.59
N TRP A 27 5.99 12.76 -8.58
CA TRP A 27 7.16 11.92 -8.80
C TRP A 27 8.15 11.99 -7.63
N VAL A 28 8.48 13.19 -7.15
CA VAL A 28 9.38 13.38 -6.00
C VAL A 28 8.80 12.73 -4.74
N GLU A 29 7.50 12.88 -4.49
CA GLU A 29 6.84 12.27 -3.34
C GLU A 29 6.75 10.74 -3.46
N HIS A 30 6.59 10.21 -4.67
CA HIS A 30 6.67 8.76 -4.91
C HIS A 30 8.07 8.22 -4.60
N LEU A 31 9.11 8.87 -5.09
CA LEU A 31 10.50 8.49 -4.81
C LEU A 31 10.84 8.60 -3.32
N ARG A 32 10.36 9.64 -2.64
CA ARG A 32 10.56 9.85 -1.20
C ARG A 32 9.94 8.75 -0.34
N ARG A 33 8.81 8.18 -0.76
CA ARG A 33 8.13 7.11 -0.01
C ARG A 33 8.92 5.81 0.05
N GLY A 34 9.88 5.63 -0.86
CA GLY A 34 10.71 4.43 -0.92
C GLY A 34 9.90 3.15 -1.22
N PRO A 35 10.56 1.98 -1.18
CA PRO A 35 9.88 0.69 -1.35
C PRO A 35 8.72 0.57 -0.36
N GLN A 36 7.53 0.27 -0.87
CA GLN A 36 6.39 -0.05 -0.02
C GLN A 36 6.56 -1.49 0.48
N THR A 37 6.72 -1.66 1.79
CA THR A 37 6.77 -2.97 2.41
C THR A 37 5.39 -3.39 2.88
N LEU A 38 5.15 -4.71 2.91
CA LEU A 38 3.94 -5.24 3.52
C LEU A 38 4.02 -5.09 5.03
N SER A 39 2.89 -4.73 5.66
CA SER A 39 2.76 -4.81 7.11
C SER A 39 2.90 -6.26 7.56
N ILE A 40 3.72 -6.49 8.58
CA ILE A 40 4.01 -7.82 9.12
C ILE A 40 3.07 -8.11 10.29
N TYR A 41 2.44 -9.28 10.27
CA TYR A 41 1.59 -9.78 11.34
C TYR A 41 1.99 -11.21 11.73
N SER A 42 1.75 -11.59 12.99
CA SER A 42 1.69 -13.00 13.34
C SER A 42 0.37 -13.61 12.90
N LYS A 43 0.35 -14.91 12.64
CA LYS A 43 -0.83 -15.68 12.25
C LYS A 43 -1.97 -15.56 13.27
N THR A 44 -1.63 -15.42 14.55
CA THR A 44 -2.60 -15.25 15.64
C THR A 44 -3.14 -13.84 15.79
N ASN A 45 -2.53 -12.85 15.15
CA ASN A 45 -2.89 -11.43 15.24
C ASN A 45 -3.18 -10.83 13.87
N LEU A 46 -3.84 -11.60 13.00
CA LEU A 46 -4.24 -11.13 11.69
C LEU A 46 -5.39 -10.12 11.81
N PRO A 47 -5.38 -9.03 11.02
CA PRO A 47 -6.52 -8.13 10.96
C PRO A 47 -7.75 -8.85 10.39
N ASP A 48 -8.94 -8.34 10.65
CA ASP A 48 -10.18 -8.92 10.13
C ASP A 48 -10.21 -8.89 8.59
N ALA A 49 -10.12 -10.07 7.96
CA ALA A 49 -10.03 -10.21 6.51
C ALA A 49 -11.25 -9.61 5.79
N THR A 50 -12.42 -9.62 6.42
CA THR A 50 -13.67 -9.12 5.82
C THR A 50 -13.65 -7.61 5.59
N LYS A 51 -12.82 -6.88 6.35
CA LYS A 51 -12.71 -5.41 6.27
C LYS A 51 -11.72 -4.92 5.22
N VAL A 52 -10.86 -5.80 4.72
CA VAL A 52 -9.73 -5.44 3.84
C VAL A 52 -9.60 -6.37 2.65
N ARG A 53 -10.70 -6.61 1.94
CA ARG A 53 -10.69 -7.44 0.71
C ARG A 53 -9.64 -6.94 -0.29
N GLY A 54 -8.76 -7.84 -0.74
CA GLY A 54 -7.64 -7.51 -1.63
C GLY A 54 -6.41 -6.91 -0.92
N GLY A 55 -6.48 -6.70 0.39
CA GLY A 55 -5.35 -6.31 1.23
C GLY A 55 -4.26 -7.38 1.22
N GLN A 56 -3.01 -6.94 1.41
CA GLN A 56 -1.82 -7.78 1.35
C GLN A 56 -0.99 -7.56 2.62
N ILE A 57 -0.44 -8.63 3.16
CA ILE A 57 0.35 -8.64 4.39
C ILE A 57 1.48 -9.66 4.28
N GLN A 58 2.47 -9.51 5.16
CA GLN A 58 3.46 -10.55 5.43
C GLN A 58 3.08 -11.25 6.74
N VAL A 59 3.09 -12.59 6.75
CA VAL A 59 2.82 -13.38 7.95
C VAL A 59 4.11 -14.02 8.43
N SER A 60 4.52 -13.71 9.66
CA SER A 60 5.86 -14.07 10.18
C SER A 60 6.03 -15.52 10.62
N ASP A 61 4.95 -16.20 10.98
CA ASP A 61 4.95 -17.46 11.75
C ASP A 61 3.87 -18.45 11.28
N ASP A 62 3.62 -18.53 9.97
CA ASP A 62 2.82 -19.61 9.43
C ASP A 62 3.57 -20.96 9.49
N ALA A 63 2.84 -22.08 9.39
CA ALA A 63 3.40 -23.43 9.55
C ALA A 63 4.51 -23.77 8.53
N GLY A 64 4.54 -23.09 7.37
CA GLY A 64 5.59 -23.21 6.37
C GLY A 64 6.73 -22.19 6.51
N GLY A 65 6.74 -21.40 7.59
CA GLY A 65 7.61 -20.24 7.78
C GLY A 65 6.95 -18.94 7.31
N GLU A 66 7.76 -17.89 7.25
CA GLU A 66 7.31 -16.57 6.84
C GLU A 66 6.73 -16.58 5.41
N THR A 67 5.54 -16.02 5.22
CA THR A 67 4.82 -16.10 3.94
C THR A 67 3.99 -14.84 3.65
N PRO A 68 3.99 -14.32 2.41
CA PRO A 68 3.06 -13.28 2.02
C PRO A 68 1.64 -13.85 1.87
N ALA A 69 0.64 -13.07 2.28
CA ALA A 69 -0.77 -13.43 2.22
C ALA A 69 -1.66 -12.28 1.71
N PHE A 70 -2.82 -12.62 1.19
CA PHE A 70 -3.84 -11.67 0.76
C PHE A 70 -5.21 -12.03 1.36
N SER A 71 -6.07 -11.03 1.52
CA SER A 71 -7.47 -11.24 1.92
C SER A 71 -8.35 -11.51 0.70
N ASP A 72 -9.11 -12.60 0.72
CA ASP A 72 -10.15 -12.89 -0.29
C ASP A 72 -11.51 -12.21 0.02
N GLY A 73 -11.59 -11.51 1.15
CA GLY A 73 -12.81 -10.90 1.69
C GLY A 73 -13.53 -11.76 2.72
N THR A 74 -13.01 -12.94 3.04
CA THR A 74 -13.50 -13.81 4.12
C THR A 74 -12.33 -14.33 4.98
N ASN A 75 -11.24 -14.73 4.35
CA ASN A 75 -10.07 -15.32 4.98
C ASN A 75 -8.78 -14.67 4.48
N TRP A 76 -7.71 -14.82 5.27
CA TRP A 76 -6.35 -14.63 4.77
C TRP A 76 -5.86 -15.90 4.10
N ARG A 77 -5.20 -15.75 2.95
CA ARG A 77 -4.68 -16.87 2.16
C ARG A 77 -3.26 -16.62 1.73
N ARG A 78 -2.43 -17.67 1.74
CA ARG A 78 -1.07 -17.60 1.18
C ARG A 78 -1.09 -17.32 -0.31
N TYR A 79 -0.11 -16.57 -0.79
CA TYR A 79 0.07 -16.38 -2.23
C TYR A 79 0.48 -17.65 -2.97
N ALA A 80 1.30 -18.49 -2.33
CA ALA A 80 1.92 -19.65 -2.97
C ALA A 80 0.91 -20.72 -3.39
N ASP A 81 -0.04 -21.06 -2.52
CA ASP A 81 -0.93 -22.21 -2.69
C ASP A 81 -2.40 -21.90 -2.38
N ARG A 82 -2.73 -20.65 -2.04
CA ARG A 82 -4.08 -20.20 -1.66
C ARG A 82 -4.65 -20.95 -0.45
N ASN A 83 -3.81 -21.60 0.36
CA ASN A 83 -4.27 -22.19 1.61
C ASN A 83 -4.70 -21.09 2.58
N VAL A 84 -5.76 -21.35 3.34
CA VAL A 84 -6.28 -20.43 4.36
C VAL A 84 -5.36 -20.44 5.59
N ILE A 85 -5.06 -19.26 6.12
CA ILE A 85 -4.16 -19.07 7.28
C ILE A 85 -4.77 -18.27 8.44
N SER A 86 -5.95 -17.69 8.24
CA SER A 86 -6.76 -17.13 9.33
C SER A 86 -7.58 -18.19 10.04
#